data_AF-A0A2G9TI14-F1
#
_entry.id   AF-A0A2G9TI14-F1
#
_cell.length_a   1.000
_cell.length_b   1.000
_cell.length_c   1.000
_cell.angle_alpha   90.00
_cell.angle_beta   90.00
_cell.angle_gamma   90.00
#
_symmetry.space_group_name_H-M   'P 1'
#
loop_
_entity.id
_entity.type
_entity.pdbx_description
1 polymer ?
#
loop_
_entity_poly.entity_id
_entity_poly.type
_entity_poly.pdbx_seq_one_letter_code
_entity_poly.pdbx_strand_id
1 'polypeptide(L)' 'HCNEHKLDAVNAASFGKLIRSVFNGLRTRRLGTRGNSKYHYYGIRIKADSPLMQCHIPERYSPHEASAPICRP' A
#
# COMPACT_ATOMS: atom_id res chain seq x y z
N HIS A 1 15.47 1.72 0.96
CA HIS A 1 15.88 2.56 -0.19
C HIS A 1 16.69 3.80 0.24
N CYS A 2 16.09 4.89 0.75
CA CYS A 2 16.86 6.12 1.02
C CYS A 2 18.05 5.89 1.97
N ASN A 3 17.83 5.19 3.10
CA ASN A 3 18.89 4.86 4.06
C ASN A 3 20.03 4.02 3.46
N GLU A 4 19.71 3.00 2.65
CA GLU A 4 20.71 2.11 2.02
C GLU A 4 21.59 2.87 1.02
N HIS A 5 21.01 3.84 0.31
CA HIS A 5 21.70 4.67 -0.67
C HIS A 5 22.27 5.96 -0.08
N LYS A 6 22.20 6.18 1.24
CA LYS A 6 22.63 7.40 1.93
C LYS A 6 21.98 8.67 1.34
N LEU A 7 20.71 8.56 0.95
CA LEU A 7 19.90 9.66 0.45
C LEU A 7 19.01 10.21 1.56
N ASP A 8 18.82 11.53 1.56
CA ASP A 8 17.83 12.16 2.43
C ASP A 8 16.41 11.81 1.99
N ALA A 9 15.63 11.27 2.92
CA ALA A 9 14.23 10.96 2.66
C ALA A 9 13.41 12.25 2.53
N VAL A 10 12.69 12.37 1.42
CA VAL A 10 11.76 13.47 1.21
C VAL A 10 10.54 13.32 2.14
N ASN A 11 9.94 14.44 2.52
CA ASN A 11 8.72 14.41 3.35
C ASN A 11 7.53 13.77 2.60
N ALA A 12 6.51 13.36 3.34
CA ALA A 12 5.33 12.69 2.79
C ALA A 12 4.57 13.53 1.74
N ALA A 13 4.52 14.85 1.91
CA ALA A 13 3.81 15.74 0.98
C ALA A 13 4.56 15.89 -0.36
N SER A 14 5.87 16.09 -0.30
CA SER A 14 6.77 16.15 -1.44
C SER A 14 6.79 14.82 -2.18
N PHE A 15 6.87 13.70 -1.45
CA PHE A 15 6.75 12.36 -2.03
C PHE A 15 5.41 12.19 -2.77
N GLY A 16 4.31 12.65 -2.16
CA GLY A 16 2.98 12.62 -2.76
C GLY A 16 2.86 13.41 -4.06
N LYS A 17 3.67 14.46 -4.27
CA LYS A 17 3.77 15.17 -5.57
C LYS A 17 4.61 14.37 -6.57
N LEU A 18 5.77 13.88 -6.13
CA LEU A 18 6.68 13.09 -6.97
C LEU A 18 5.99 11.86 -7.57
N ILE A 19 5.31 11.06 -6.74
CA ILE A 19 4.68 9.81 -7.20
C ILE A 19 3.59 10.06 -8.27
N ARG A 20 2.88 11.19 -8.22
CA ARG A 20 1.87 11.56 -9.23
C ARG A 20 2.51 12.00 -10.55
N SER A 21 3.71 12.55 -10.50
CA SER A 21 4.46 12.90 -11.70
C SER A 21 5.02 11.68 -12.42
N VAL A 22 5.34 10.61 -11.68
CA VAL A 22 5.94 9.39 -12.24
C VAL A 22 4.89 8.39 -12.73
N PHE A 23 3.74 8.30 -12.03
CA PHE A 23 2.67 7.37 -12.39
C PHE A 23 1.45 8.10 -12.93
N ASN A 24 1.28 8.08 -14.26
CA ASN A 24 0.11 8.64 -14.93
C ASN A 24 -1.17 7.91 -14.49
N GLY A 25 -2.22 8.67 -14.21
CA GLY A 25 -3.52 8.11 -13.84
C GLY A 25 -3.60 7.56 -12.40
N LEU A 26 -2.59 7.82 -11.56
CA LEU A 26 -2.59 7.43 -10.16
C LEU A 26 -3.77 8.09 -9.40
N ARG A 27 -4.58 7.27 -8.71
CA ARG A 27 -5.70 7.74 -7.90
C ARG A 27 -5.41 7.59 -6.41
N THR A 28 -6.01 8.44 -5.58
CA THR A 28 -5.91 8.33 -4.12
C THR A 28 -7.28 8.02 -3.54
N ARG A 29 -7.34 7.04 -2.63
CA ARG A 29 -8.56 6.67 -1.90
C ARG A 29 -8.26 6.57 -0.41
N ARG A 30 -9.27 6.82 0.43
CA ARG A 30 -9.22 6.49 1.86
C ARG A 30 -9.99 5.20 2.07
N LEU A 31 -9.33 4.19 2.64
CA LEU A 31 -9.92 2.86 2.86
C LEU A 31 -9.76 2.46 4.33
N GLY A 32 -10.75 1.74 4.86
CA GLY A 32 -10.80 1.27 6.26
C GLY A 32 -12.10 1.68 6.96
N THR A 33 -12.31 1.16 8.16
CA THR A 33 -13.48 1.48 9.00
C THR A 33 -13.37 2.87 9.62
N ARG A 34 -14.46 3.34 10.25
CA ARG A 34 -14.50 4.63 10.96
C ARG A 34 -13.35 4.70 11.98
N GLY A 35 -12.58 5.78 11.93
CA GLY A 35 -11.41 5.99 12.79
C GLY A 35 -10.11 5.30 12.33
N ASN A 36 -10.19 4.29 11.45
CA ASN A 36 -9.03 3.50 11.00
C ASN A 36 -8.67 3.71 9.52
N SER A 37 -9.32 4.65 8.83
CA SER A 37 -9.10 4.85 7.40
C SER A 37 -7.70 5.39 7.09
N LYS A 38 -6.96 4.71 6.21
CA LYS A 38 -5.64 5.12 5.72
C LYS A 38 -5.71 5.56 4.26
N TYR A 39 -4.69 6.31 3.82
CA TYR A 39 -4.57 6.74 2.42
C TYR A 39 -3.90 5.63 1.60
N HIS A 40 -4.51 5.31 0.46
CA HIS A 40 -4.01 4.33 -0.49
C HIS A 40 -3.87 4.94 -1.88
N TYR A 41 -2.79 4.59 -2.56
CA TYR A 41 -2.61 4.85 -3.97
C TYR A 41 -3.18 3.69 -4.79
N TYR A 42 -3.95 4.01 -5.83
CA TYR A 42 -4.59 3.05 -6.73
C TYR A 42 -4.09 3.25 -8.16
N GLY A 43 -3.93 2.14 -8.89
CA GLY A 43 -3.35 2.12 -10.23
C GLY A 43 -1.86 1.74 -10.26
N ILE A 44 -1.30 1.34 -9.11
CA ILE A 44 0.08 0.83 -9.01
C ILE A 44 0.12 -0.48 -8.22
N ARG A 45 1.11 -1.31 -8.53
CA ARG A 45 1.41 -2.58 -7.84
C ARG A 45 2.92 -2.78 -7.79
N ILE A 46 3.39 -3.65 -6.88
CA ILE A 46 4.79 -4.08 -6.85
C ILE A 46 5.08 -4.89 -8.13
N LYS A 47 6.25 -4.68 -8.74
CA LYS A 47 6.69 -5.48 -9.90
C LYS A 47 6.96 -6.92 -9.49
N ALA A 48 6.56 -7.90 -10.31
CA ALA A 48 6.71 -9.34 -10.03
C ALA A 48 8.13 -9.74 -9.62
N ASP A 49 9.12 -9.24 -10.35
CA ASP A 49 10.53 -9.57 -10.13
C ASP A 49 11.17 -8.77 -8.98
N SER A 50 10.39 -7.92 -8.29
CA SER A 50 10.90 -7.14 -7.18
C SER A 50 11.11 -8.04 -5.96
N PRO A 51 12.25 -7.95 -5.26
CA PRO A 51 12.48 -8.67 -4.01
C PRO A 51 11.42 -8.33 -2.93
N LEU A 52 10.70 -7.21 -3.07
CA LEU A 52 9.61 -6.81 -2.19
C LEU A 52 8.31 -7.61 -2.38
N MET A 53 8.12 -8.30 -3.52
CA MET A 53 6.95 -9.17 -3.68
C MET A 53 7.00 -10.38 -2.73
N GLN A 54 8.19 -10.89 -2.45
CA GLN A 54 8.35 -12.05 -1.56
C GLN A 54 8.05 -11.70 -0.09
N CYS A 55 8.26 -10.44 0.33
CA CYS A 55 7.99 -9.98 1.68
C CYS A 55 6.54 -9.52 1.89
N HIS A 56 5.81 -9.19 0.82
CA HIS A 56 4.41 -8.78 0.93
C HIS A 56 3.50 -10.00 0.80
N ILE A 57 3.53 -10.87 1.81
CA ILE A 57 2.31 -11.59 2.15
C ILE A 57 1.40 -10.52 2.77
N PRO A 58 0.26 -10.18 2.16
CA PRO A 58 -0.64 -9.24 2.79
C PRO A 58 -1.08 -9.86 4.11
N GLU A 59 -1.09 -9.08 5.20
CA GLU A 59 -1.84 -9.36 6.43
C GLU A 59 -3.37 -9.54 6.17
N ARG A 60 -3.80 -9.47 4.90
CA ARG A 60 -5.13 -9.82 4.40
C ARG A 60 -5.28 -11.29 4.02
N TYR A 61 -4.22 -12.07 4.05
CA TYR A 61 -4.25 -13.53 3.97
C TYR A 61 -3.64 -14.12 5.24
N SER A 62 -4.17 -13.69 6.39
CA SER A 62 -3.96 -14.42 7.63
C SER A 62 -4.94 -15.60 7.64
N PRO A 63 -4.48 -16.86 7.69
CA PRO A 63 -5.37 -18.03 7.73
C PRO A 63 -6.28 -18.08 8.97
N HIS A 64 -6.03 -17.23 9.98
CA HIS A 64 -6.81 -17.23 11.22
C HIS A 64 -8.16 -16.50 11.13
N GLU A 65 -8.45 -15.77 10.05
CA GLU A 65 -9.72 -15.05 9.87
C GLU A 65 -10.59 -15.65 8.74
N ALA A 66 -10.23 -16.82 8.23
CA ALA A 66 -11.02 -17.56 7.22
C ALA A 66 -12.21 -18.35 7.81
N SER A 67 -12.51 -18.15 9.10
CA SER A 67 -13.59 -18.84 9.82
C SER A 67 -14.68 -17.88 10.31
N ALA A 68 -14.96 -16.80 9.59
CA ALA A 68 -16.22 -16.09 9.77
C ALA A 68 -17.24 -16.67 8.78
N PRO A 69 -18.21 -17.49 9.23
CA PRO A 69 -19.20 -18.08 8.34
C PRO A 69 -20.03 -16.99 7.65
N ILE A 70 -20.21 -17.19 6.35
CA ILE A 70 -21.22 -16.52 5.53
C ILE A 70 -22.59 -17.00 6.04
N CYS A 71 -23.23 -16.22 6.91
CA CYS A 71 -24.62 -16.27 7.41
C CYS A 71 -24.57 -15.84 8.88
N ARG A 72 -25.41 -14.98 9.46
CA ARG A 72 -26.77 -14.43 9.23
C ARG A 72 -27.03 -13.51 10.47
N PRO A 73 -28.16 -12.80 10.63
CA PRO A 73 -29.28 -12.52 9.73
C PRO A 73 -29.26 -11.11 9.13
#